data_AF-A0A3M1T436-F1
#
_entry.id   AF-A0A3M1T436-F1
#
_cell.length_a   1.000
_cell.length_b   1.000
_cell.length_c   1.000
_cell.angle_alpha   90.00
_cell.angle_beta   90.00
_cell.angle_gamma   90.00
#
_symmetry.space_group_name_H-M   'P 1'
#
loop_
_entity.id
_entity.type
_entity.pdbx_description
1 polymer ?
#
loop_
_entity_poly.entity_id
_entity_poly.type
_entity_poly.pdbx_seq_one_letter_code
_entity_poly.pdbx_strand_id
1 'polypeptide(L)'
;MAIDPSQLADLFLPVVALYGARILGVLVILFVSARLAWWLKERTTAALEARRFDATIARFLGSAVRWTLLLAAVLACLSLFGIETTSFAAIIG
;
A
#
# COMPACT_ATOMS: atom_id res chain seq x y z
N MET A 1 -1.26 -6.41 -46.33
CA MET A 1 -1.79 -5.93 -45.04
C MET A 1 -0.64 -5.26 -44.32
N ALA A 2 -0.35 -4.00 -44.66
CA ALA A 2 0.69 -3.24 -43.99
C ALA A 2 0.09 -2.68 -42.70
N ILE A 3 0.67 -3.01 -41.55
CA ILE A 3 0.29 -2.39 -40.28
C ILE A 3 0.76 -0.93 -40.35
N ASP A 4 -0.18 0.01 -40.47
CA ASP A 4 0.13 1.43 -40.44
C ASP A 4 0.60 1.83 -39.02
N PRO A 5 1.71 2.59 -38.88
CA PRO A 5 2.29 2.95 -37.58
C PRO A 5 1.34 3.77 -36.69
N SER A 6 0.34 4.44 -37.27
CA SER A 6 -0.72 5.15 -36.53
C SER A 6 -1.66 4.19 -35.79
N GLN A 7 -1.98 3.03 -36.36
CA GLN A 7 -2.85 2.03 -35.69
C GLN A 7 -2.16 1.33 -34.52
N LEU A 8 -0.82 1.23 -34.57
CA LEU A 8 0.01 0.85 -33.44
C LEU A 8 -0.12 1.91 -32.32
N ALA A 9 0.08 3.19 -32.64
CA ALA A 9 -0.02 4.25 -31.63
C ALA A 9 -1.40 4.28 -30.94
N ASP A 10 -2.49 4.19 -31.70
CA ASP A 10 -3.87 4.23 -31.16
C ASP A 10 -4.22 3.04 -30.25
N LEU A 11 -3.57 1.89 -30.44
CA LEU A 11 -3.75 0.71 -29.60
C LEU A 11 -2.93 0.80 -28.30
N PHE A 12 -1.69 1.31 -28.38
CA PHE A 12 -0.76 1.31 -27.25
C PHE A 12 -0.85 2.56 -26.34
N LEU A 13 -1.18 3.73 -26.89
CA LEU A 13 -1.38 4.98 -26.11
C LEU A 13 -2.35 4.84 -24.92
N PRO A 14 -3.58 4.31 -25.08
CA PRO A 14 -4.52 4.22 -23.98
C PRO A 14 -4.09 3.22 -22.90
N VAL A 15 -3.42 2.14 -23.32
CA VAL A 15 -2.87 1.12 -22.39
C VAL A 15 -1.75 1.74 -21.55
N VAL A 16 -0.79 2.41 -22.17
CA VAL A 16 0.33 3.05 -21.47
C VAL A 16 -0.16 4.13 -20.50
N ALA A 17 -1.12 4.95 -20.91
CA ALA A 17 -1.70 5.98 -20.04
C ALA A 17 -2.40 5.38 -18.81
N LEU A 18 -3.19 4.31 -18.99
CA LEU A 18 -3.92 3.65 -17.91
C LEU A 18 -2.98 2.95 -16.91
N TYR A 19 -2.00 2.20 -17.41
CA TYR A 19 -1.04 1.51 -16.55
C TYR A 19 -0.07 2.48 -15.87
N GLY A 20 0.37 3.53 -16.57
CA GLY A 20 1.22 4.57 -16.02
C GLY A 20 0.56 5.29 -14.83
N ALA A 21 -0.72 5.64 -14.95
CA ALA A 21 -1.47 6.27 -13.86
C ALA A 21 -1.60 5.34 -12.63
N ARG A 22 -1.85 4.04 -12.83
CA ARG A 22 -1.93 3.06 -11.74
C ARG A 22 -0.60 2.89 -11.01
N ILE A 23 0.51 2.80 -11.75
CA ILE A 23 1.86 2.68 -11.17
C ILE A 23 2.19 3.91 -10.32
N LEU A 24 1.87 5.12 -10.81
CA LEU A 24 2.04 6.34 -10.04
C LEU A 24 1.19 6.33 -8.76
N GLY A 25 -0.09 5.94 -8.85
CA GLY A 25 -0.96 5.83 -7.69
C GLY A 25 -0.41 4.88 -6.61
N VAL A 26 0.11 3.72 -7.02
CA VAL A 26 0.72 2.72 -6.12
C VAL A 26 1.97 3.28 -5.46
N LEU A 27 2.86 3.94 -6.22
CA LEU A 27 4.05 4.59 -5.69
C LEU A 27 3.71 5.64 -4.63
N VAL A 28 2.72 6.48 -4.90
CA VAL A 28 2.25 7.50 -3.96
C VAL A 28 1.71 6.85 -2.69
N ILE A 29 0.83 5.86 -2.81
CA ILE A 29 0.23 5.17 -1.66
C ILE A 29 1.29 4.48 -0.81
N LEU A 30 2.20 3.70 -1.42
CA LEU A 30 3.27 3.02 -0.70
C LEU A 30 4.18 4.02 0.04
N PHE A 31 4.54 5.11 -0.61
CA PHE A 31 5.40 6.13 0.00
C PHE A 31 4.72 6.81 1.19
N VAL A 32 3.48 7.27 1.01
CA VAL A 32 2.72 7.97 2.06
C VAL A 32 2.42 7.02 3.23
N SER A 33 1.95 5.81 2.94
CA SER A 33 1.64 4.82 3.98
C SER A 33 2.87 4.37 4.75
N ALA A 34 4.01 4.12 4.09
CA ALA A 34 5.25 3.75 4.77
C ALA A 34 5.73 4.86 5.71
N ARG A 35 5.68 6.12 5.24
CA ARG A 35 6.05 7.28 6.05
C ARG A 35 5.14 7.44 7.27
N LEU A 36 3.83 7.22 7.06
CA LEU A 36 2.81 7.28 8.10
C LEU A 36 2.96 6.14 9.10
N ALA A 37 3.24 4.92 8.64
CA ALA A 37 3.42 3.73 9.48
C ALA A 37 4.63 3.85 10.42
N TRP A 38 5.73 4.42 9.95
CA TRP A 38 6.89 4.72 10.79
C TRP A 38 6.54 5.74 11.89
N TRP A 39 5.88 6.83 11.51
CA TRP A 39 5.48 7.86 12.46
C TRP A 39 4.48 7.33 13.50
N LEU A 40 3.47 6.57 13.07
CA LEU A 40 2.48 5.98 13.97
C LEU A 40 3.14 5.00 14.94
N LYS A 41 4.06 4.14 14.48
CA LYS A 41 4.82 3.25 15.36
C LYS A 41 5.49 4.01 16.51
N GLU A 42 6.25 5.05 16.18
CA GLU A 42 6.98 5.85 17.16
C GLU A 42 6.02 6.52 18.14
N ARG A 43 4.91 7.08 17.63
CA ARG A 43 3.87 7.71 18.47
C ARG A 43 3.19 6.69 19.39
N THR A 44 2.84 5.52 18.88
CA THR A 44 2.20 4.46 19.67
C THR A 44 3.14 3.94 20.75
N THR A 45 4.40 3.67 20.43
CA THR A 45 5.39 3.22 21.42
C THR A 45 5.61 4.29 22.49
N ALA A 46 5.82 5.56 22.11
CA ALA A 46 5.98 6.65 23.07
C ALA A 46 4.75 6.86 23.96
N ALA A 47 3.54 6.74 23.39
CA ALA A 47 2.29 6.88 24.15
C ALA A 47 2.08 5.74 25.17
N LEU A 48 2.49 4.51 24.83
CA LEU A 48 2.41 3.35 25.73
C LEU A 48 3.45 3.46 26.85
N GLU A 49 4.69 3.85 26.53
CA GLU A 49 5.74 4.09 27.53
C GLU A 49 5.35 5.21 28.51
N ALA A 50 4.75 6.30 28.01
CA ALA A 50 4.24 7.39 28.86
C ALA A 50 3.16 6.93 29.85
N ARG A 51 2.43 5.85 29.53
CA ARG A 51 1.43 5.22 30.40
C ARG A 51 2.00 4.12 31.29
N ARG A 52 3.33 3.98 31.38
CA ARG A 52 4.04 2.97 32.17
C ARG A 52 3.74 1.51 31.75
N PHE A 53 3.42 1.27 30.48
CA PHE A 53 3.46 -0.08 29.94
C PHE A 53 4.92 -0.57 29.81
N ASP A 54 5.13 -1.89 29.89
CA ASP A 54 6.45 -2.48 29.68
C ASP A 54 6.96 -2.21 28.26
N ALA A 55 8.28 -2.00 28.13
CA ALA A 55 8.94 -1.69 26.86
C ALA A 55 8.70 -2.77 25.79
N THR A 56 8.55 -4.03 26.18
CA THR A 56 8.28 -5.14 25.26
C THR A 56 6.89 -4.98 24.64
N ILE A 57 5.87 -4.68 25.45
CA ILE A 57 4.49 -4.48 24.99
C ILE A 57 4.41 -3.23 24.11
N ALA A 58 5.05 -2.13 24.53
CA ALA A 58 5.07 -0.88 23.78
C ALA A 58 5.71 -1.05 22.38
N ARG A 59 6.80 -1.82 22.28
CA ARG A 59 7.45 -2.15 20.99
C ARG A 59 6.64 -3.12 20.16
N PHE A 60 5.98 -4.10 20.79
CA PHE A 60 5.12 -5.07 20.09
C PHE A 60 3.91 -4.38 19.46
N LEU A 61 3.16 -3.58 20.23
CA LEU A 61 2.01 -2.82 19.71
C LEU A 61 2.41 -1.81 18.64
N GLY A 62 3.49 -1.05 18.85
CA GLY A 62 3.97 -0.12 17.82
C GLY A 62 4.35 -0.84 16.52
N SER A 63 4.95 -2.02 16.61
CA SER A 63 5.28 -2.84 15.43
C SER A 63 4.04 -3.44 14.79
N ALA A 64 3.05 -3.86 15.57
CA ALA A 64 1.76 -4.34 15.07
C ALA A 64 1.05 -3.24 14.27
N VAL A 65 0.96 -2.01 14.81
CA VAL A 65 0.38 -0.86 14.10
C VAL A 65 1.07 -0.61 12.76
N ARG A 66 2.41 -0.63 12.74
CA ARG A 66 3.17 -0.48 11.49
C ARG A 66 2.81 -1.55 10.46
N TRP A 67 2.79 -2.82 10.88
CA TRP A 67 2.49 -3.93 9.97
C TRP A 67 1.05 -3.91 9.47
N THR A 68 0.09 -3.56 10.32
CA THR A 68 -1.31 -3.39 9.91
C THR A 68 -1.46 -2.27 8.88
N LEU A 69 -0.78 -1.14 9.08
CA LEU A 69 -0.85 -0.02 8.12
C LEU A 69 -0.22 -0.38 6.77
N LEU A 70 0.94 -1.04 6.79
CA LEU A 70 1.61 -1.52 5.58
C LEU A 70 0.77 -2.58 4.85
N LEU A 71 0.15 -3.50 5.59
CA LEU A 71 -0.77 -4.49 5.02
C LEU A 71 -1.94 -3.79 4.32
N ALA A 72 -2.58 -2.82 4.99
CA ALA A 72 -3.68 -2.05 4.40
C ALA A 72 -3.25 -1.31 3.14
N ALA A 73 -2.04 -0.73 3.13
CA ALA A 73 -1.49 -0.06 1.96
C ALA A 73 -1.22 -1.01 0.79
N VAL A 74 -0.68 -2.20 1.08
CA VAL A 74 -0.48 -3.25 0.08
C VAL A 74 -1.82 -3.70 -0.49
N LEU A 75 -2.84 -3.94 0.34
CA LEU A 75 -4.19 -4.29 -0.12
C LEU A 75 -4.80 -3.18 -0.99
N ALA A 76 -4.61 -1.92 -0.64
CA ALA A 76 -5.02 -0.79 -1.48
C ALA A 76 -4.30 -0.82 -2.84
N CYS A 77 -2.99 -1.09 -2.87
CA CYS A 77 -2.24 -1.23 -4.11
C CYS A 77 -2.74 -2.41 -4.96
N LEU A 78 -3.04 -3.57 -4.35
CA LEU A 78 -3.63 -4.72 -5.03
C LEU A 78 -4.98 -4.36 -5.67
N SER A 79 -5.81 -3.60 -4.95
CA SER A 79 -7.10 -3.12 -5.46
C SER A 79 -6.94 -2.22 -6.69
N LEU A 80 -5.91 -1.35 -6.73
CA LEU A 80 -5.58 -0.54 -7.92
C LEU A 80 -5.21 -1.37 -9.15
N PHE A 81 -4.63 -2.55 -8.96
CA PHE A 81 -4.32 -3.50 -10.02
C PHE A 81 -5.51 -4.40 -10.40
N GLY A 82 -6.65 -4.27 -9.71
CA GLY A 82 -7.82 -5.13 -9.93
C GLY A 82 -7.65 -6.54 -9.36
N ILE A 83 -6.72 -6.73 -8.43
CA ILE A 83 -6.55 -8.00 -7.73
C ILE A 83 -7.59 -8.08 -6.62
N GLU A 84 -8.36 -9.16 -6.61
CA GLU A 84 -9.38 -9.40 -5.59
C GLU A 84 -8.72 -9.67 -4.22
N THR A 85 -8.93 -8.75 -3.28
CA THR A 85 -8.41 -8.87 -1.90
C THR A 85 -9.26 -9.79 -1.02
N THR A 86 -10.30 -10.42 -1.58
CA THR A 86 -11.28 -11.27 -0.89
C THR A 86 -10.63 -12.49 -0.27
N SER A 87 -9.67 -13.11 -0.95
CA SER A 87 -8.92 -14.26 -0.41
C SER A 87 -8.10 -13.89 0.83
N PHE A 88 -7.59 -12.65 0.92
CA PHE A 88 -6.90 -12.19 2.12
C PHE A 88 -7.86 -11.98 3.30
N ALA A 89 -9.05 -11.45 3.03
CA ALA A 89 -10.08 -11.30 4.06
C ALA A 89 -10.49 -12.65 4.66
N ALA A 90 -10.59 -13.70 3.83
CA ALA A 90 -10.91 -15.05 4.26
C ALA A 90 -9.81 -15.74 5.11
N ILE A 91 -8.57 -15.26 5.04
CA ILE A 91 -7.45 -15.80 5.85
C ILE A 91 -7.37 -15.09 7.21
N ILE A 92 -7.77 -13.83 7.28
CA ILE A 92 -7.66 -12.98 8.48
C ILE A 92 -8.86 -13.16 9.42
N GLY A 93 -10.07 -13.35 8.86
CA GLY A 93 -11.30 -13.60 9.61
C GLY A 93 -11.51 -15.08 9.92
#